data_AF-A0A629IL81-F1
#
_entry.id   AF-A0A629IL81-F1
#
_cell.length_a   1.000
_cell.length_b   1.000
_cell.length_c   1.000
_cell.angle_alpha   90.00
_cell.angle_beta   90.00
_cell.angle_gamma   90.00
#
_symmetry.space_group_name_H-M   'P 1'
#
loop_
_entity.id
_entity.type
_entity.pdbx_description
1 polymer ?
#
loop_
_entity_poly.entity_id
_entity_poly.type
_entity_poly.pdbx_seq_one_letter_code
_entity_poly.pdbx_strand_id
1 'polypeptide(L)' 'MGRLVSELRNPMVYSYTEKKRIRKDFGKRPQVLDVPYLLSIQLDSFQKFIEQDPEGQYGLEAAFRSVF' A
#
# COMPACT_ATOMS: atom_id res chain seq x y z
N MET A 1 41.22 11.97 3.86
CA MET A 1 40.09 12.35 2.98
C MET A 1 39.98 11.36 1.84
N GLY A 2 39.24 10.27 2.02
CA GLY A 2 39.14 9.21 1.02
C GLY A 2 38.63 7.92 1.63
N ARG A 3 37.30 7.76 1.62
CA ARG A 3 36.49 6.51 1.75
C ARG A 3 35.10 6.84 2.29
N LEU A 4 34.25 7.47 1.47
CA LEU A 4 32.82 7.66 1.78
C LEU A 4 31.91 7.57 0.54
N VAL A 5 32.28 6.83 -0.51
CA VAL A 5 31.41 6.69 -1.70
C VAL A 5 31.49 5.29 -2.32
N SER A 6 31.37 4.22 -1.52
CA SER A 6 31.41 2.84 -2.07
C SER A 6 30.26 1.92 -1.65
N GLU A 7 29.08 2.47 -1.26
CA GLU A 7 27.89 1.65 -1.03
C GLU A 7 26.58 2.29 -1.54
N LEU A 8 26.54 2.67 -2.82
CA LEU A 8 25.27 2.89 -3.51
C LEU A 8 24.98 1.69 -4.43
N ARG A 9 24.50 0.62 -3.78
CA ARG A 9 23.78 -0.48 -4.43
C ARG A 9 22.39 0.03 -4.87
N ASN A 10 22.00 -0.31 -6.10
CA ASN A 10 20.78 0.02 -6.84
C ASN A 10 20.55 1.50 -7.20
N PRO A 11 20.26 1.84 -8.48
CA PRO A 11 19.75 3.16 -8.82
C PRO A 11 18.32 3.28 -8.27
N MET A 12 18.19 3.78 -7.04
CA MET A 12 16.92 4.27 -6.51
C MET A 12 16.53 5.47 -7.36
N VAL A 13 15.63 5.27 -8.32
CA VAL A 13 15.11 6.36 -9.15
C VAL A 13 14.21 7.20 -8.25
N TYR A 14 14.78 8.21 -7.60
CA TYR A 14 14.03 9.17 -6.81
C TYR A 14 12.93 9.83 -7.66
N SER A 15 11.75 10.01 -7.09
CA SER A 15 10.70 10.84 -7.66
C SER A 15 11.12 12.31 -7.74
N TYR A 16 10.42 13.11 -8.55
CA TYR A 16 10.73 14.54 -8.73
C TYR A 16 10.71 15.33 -7.40
N THR A 17 9.80 14.99 -6.49
CA THR A 17 9.68 15.65 -5.18
C THR A 17 10.74 15.18 -4.19
N GLU A 18 11.12 13.90 -4.20
CA GLU A 18 12.21 13.37 -3.37
C GLU A 18 13.56 13.97 -3.76
N LYS A 19 13.82 14.16 -5.06
CA LYS A 19 15.05 14.82 -5.56
C LYS A 19 15.22 16.24 -5.01
N LYS A 20 14.12 16.95 -4.73
CA LYS A 20 14.18 18.32 -4.20
C LYS A 20 14.63 18.39 -2.73
N ARG A 21 14.40 17.33 -1.93
CA ARG A 21 14.84 17.28 -0.53
C ARG A 21 14.97 15.82 -0.07
N ILE A 22 16.20 15.33 -0.11
CA ILE A 22 16.54 13.97 0.33
C ILE A 22 16.49 13.93 1.87
N ARG A 23 15.69 13.03 2.43
CA ARG A 23 15.70 12.70 3.86
C ARG A 23 16.62 11.50 4.07
N LYS A 24 17.65 11.64 4.91
CA LYS A 24 18.56 10.55 5.23
C LYS A 24 17.88 9.58 6.20
N ASP A 25 17.78 8.32 5.79
CA ASP A 25 17.37 7.20 6.65
C ASP A 25 18.61 6.56 7.29
N PHE A 26 18.50 6.15 8.56
CA PHE A 26 19.55 5.47 9.33
C PHE A 26 19.23 3.98 9.57
N GLY A 27 18.07 3.51 9.11
CA GLY A 27 17.67 2.11 9.14
C GLY A 27 18.69 1.22 8.43
N LYS A 28 19.06 0.12 9.07
CA LYS A 28 20.05 -0.83 8.53
C LYS A 28 19.43 -2.01 7.80
N ARG A 29 18.14 -2.28 8.07
CA ARG A 29 17.42 -3.38 7.47
C ARG A 29 16.72 -2.88 6.20
N PRO A 30 16.85 -3.59 5.07
CA PRO A 30 16.07 -3.25 3.89
C PRO A 30 14.58 -3.46 4.19
N GLN A 31 13.75 -2.61 3.60
CA GLN A 31 12.31 -2.80 3.58
C GLN A 31 12.00 -4.01 2.69
N VAL A 32 11.38 -5.04 3.27
CA VAL A 32 11.01 -6.28 2.55
C VAL A 32 9.64 -6.13 1.88
N LEU A 33 8.75 -5.36 2.51
CA LEU A 33 7.40 -5.08 2.03
C LEU A 33 7.11 -3.59 2.14
N ASP A 34 6.44 -3.07 1.12
CA ASP A 34 5.95 -1.69 1.12
C ASP A 34 4.85 -1.51 2.16
N VAL A 35 4.67 -0.27 2.60
CA VAL A 35 3.57 0.09 3.49
C VAL A 35 2.26 -0.06 2.71
N PRO A 36 1.28 -0.85 3.19
CA PRO A 36 0.01 -1.01 2.49
C PRO A 36 -0.79 0.30 2.51
N TYR A 37 -1.81 0.38 1.66
CA TYR A 37 -2.69 1.53 1.66
C TYR A 37 -3.47 1.60 2.98
N LEU A 38 -3.21 2.64 3.77
CA LEU A 38 -3.67 2.73 5.17
C LEU A 38 -5.20 2.74 5.34
N LEU A 39 -5.94 3.03 4.27
CA LEU A 39 -7.40 3.07 4.26
C LEU A 39 -8.02 1.85 3.58
N SER A 40 -7.23 0.83 3.21
CA SER A 40 -7.72 -0.35 2.48
C SER A 40 -8.91 -1.00 3.20
N ILE A 41 -8.82 -1.19 4.52
CA ILE A 41 -9.90 -1.81 5.31
C ILE A 41 -11.22 -1.08 5.12
N GLN A 42 -11.21 0.25 5.16
CA GLN A 42 -12.43 1.06 5.04
C GLN A 42 -13.01 0.99 3.63
N LEU A 43 -12.17 1.15 2.62
CA LEU A 43 -12.59 1.09 1.22
C LEU A 43 -13.09 -0.31 0.85
N ASP A 44 -12.30 -1.33 1.15
CA ASP A 44 -12.59 -2.72 0.79
C ASP A 44 -13.85 -3.21 1.52
N SER A 45 -14.04 -2.83 2.78
CA SER A 45 -15.24 -3.20 3.54
C SER A 45 -16.50 -2.55 2.98
N PHE A 46 -16.45 -1.26 2.64
CA PHE A 46 -17.62 -0.57 2.10
C PHE A 46 -17.92 -1.01 0.66
N GLN A 47 -16.88 -1.23 -0.15
CA GLN A 47 -17.01 -1.77 -1.49
C GLN A 47 -17.70 -3.14 -1.47
N LYS A 48 -17.24 -4.07 -0.63
CA LYS A 48 -17.89 -5.39 -0.44
C LYS A 48 -19.35 -5.30 0.02
N PHE A 49 -19.73 -4.22 0.69
CA PHE A 49 -21.10 -4.04 1.15
C PHE A 49 -22.04 -3.61 0.01
N ILE A 50 -21.59 -2.70 -0.86
CA ILE A 50 -22.44 -2.05 -1.86
C ILE A 50 -22.34 -2.64 -3.27
N GLU A 51 -21.22 -3.30 -3.59
CA GLU A 51 -21.01 -3.90 -4.91
C GLU A 51 -21.94 -5.10 -5.14
N GLN A 52 -22.34 -5.30 -6.40
CA GLN A 52 -23.20 -6.41 -6.77
C GLN A 52 -22.41 -7.72 -6.66
N ASP A 53 -22.97 -8.71 -5.95
CA ASP A 53 -22.33 -10.00 -5.70
C ASP A 53 -23.23 -11.12 -6.22
N PRO A 54 -23.04 -11.62 -7.46
CA PRO A 54 -23.89 -12.64 -8.06
C PRO A 54 -23.99 -13.93 -7.25
N GLU A 55 -22.96 -14.26 -6.46
CA GLU A 55 -22.97 -15.41 -5.57
C GLU A 55 -23.80 -15.16 -4.31
N GLY A 56 -24.07 -13.90 -3.98
CA GLY A 56 -24.91 -13.45 -2.89
C GLY A 56 -24.32 -13.77 -1.51
N GLN A 57 -23.00 -13.79 -1.41
CA GLN A 57 -22.28 -14.12 -0.18
C GLN A 57 -22.06 -12.89 0.70
N TYR A 58 -22.00 -11.70 0.11
CA TYR A 58 -21.70 -10.45 0.81
C TYR A 58 -22.73 -9.34 0.55
N GLY A 59 -22.64 -8.32 1.42
CA GLY A 59 -23.29 -7.04 1.23
C GLY A 59 -24.82 -7.06 1.17
N LEU A 60 -25.37 -6.11 0.42
CA LEU A 60 -26.81 -5.94 0.27
C LEU A 60 -27.49 -7.19 -0.32
N GLU A 61 -26.84 -7.87 -1.27
CA GLU A 61 -27.42 -9.04 -1.92
C GLU A 61 -27.55 -10.23 -0.97
N ALA A 62 -26.53 -10.49 -0.15
CA ALA A 62 -26.61 -11.50 0.90
C ALA A 62 -27.73 -11.20 1.91
N ALA A 63 -27.86 -9.92 2.30
CA ALA A 63 -28.93 -9.50 3.20
C ALA A 63 -30.32 -9.77 2.59
N PHE A 64 -30.53 -9.40 1.32
CA PHE A 64 -31.81 -9.66 0.64
C PHE A 64 -32.11 -11.16 0.51
N ARG A 65 -31.15 -11.98 0.07
CA ARG A 65 -31.32 -13.45 -0.06
C ARG A 65 -31.53 -14.16 1.28
N SER A 66 -31.10 -13.57 2.40
CA SER A 66 -31.31 -14.15 3.73
C SER A 66 -32.73 -13.93 4.26
N VAL A 67 -33.43 -12.91 3.77
CA VAL A 67 -34.76 -12.51 4.26
C VAL A 67 -35.88 -12.95 3.33
N PHE A 68 -35.64 -12.96 2.02
CA PHE A 68 -36.60 -13.27 0.97
C PHE A 68 -36.23 -14.56 0.23
#